data_AF-A0A6A4HKA3-F1
#
_entry.id   AF-A0A6A4HKA3-F1
#
_cell.length_a   1.000
_cell.length_b   1.000
_cell.length_c   1.000
_cell.angle_alpha   90.00
_cell.angle_beta   90.00
_cell.angle_gamma   90.00
#
_symmetry.space_group_name_H-M   'P 1'
#
loop_
_entity.id
_entity.type
_entity.pdbx_description
1 polymer ?
#
loop_
_entity_poly.entity_id
_entity_poly.type
_entity_poly.pdbx_seq_one_letter_code
_entity_poly.pdbx_strand_id
1 'polypeptide(L)'
;MLTNPSNVSIPRFPEDNQLDSDRNWRTYKRECILALKARSLLQYIEGTIVRPLFQTTQTAAPATTTTSSTTATTTTSTTPTQTPIWSSTPLYEEWTTRDATATSIIITNVRDPVGVGIEDDKSAAEIWKFLINKYEKRVEQRIHLADTALRSHTYEPELTTMEDHEKKMKNLLRTLKDYGGTCSNPQFHLIVVASLLLDWKQDTRNVPGTSSKDAFTFLHSLYLEKQQEHESSERDEKRVKALLVSHNTTAAAVEPQQPGRNSDLVCSNCGKRGHTIHHCWVKGRGAEGEGPKNWRVQRPNHSNSNSNANTNSVNAASVVADPEPSQLFVLSADSMDMSLPW
;
A
#
# COMPACT_ATOMS: atom_id res chain seq x y z
N MET A 1 -47.31 -48.11 3.00
CA MET A 1 -46.30 -47.60 3.97
C MET A 1 -46.52 -46.11 4.07
N LEU A 2 -46.74 -45.54 5.27
CA LEU A 2 -46.82 -44.09 5.41
C LEU A 2 -45.41 -43.50 5.28
N THR A 3 -45.22 -42.55 4.38
CA THR A 3 -44.01 -41.73 4.33
C THR A 3 -44.04 -40.79 5.53
N ASN A 4 -43.14 -41.07 6.48
CA ASN A 4 -42.84 -40.20 7.63
C ASN A 4 -42.59 -38.77 7.12
N PRO A 5 -43.17 -37.69 7.70
CA PRO A 5 -42.89 -36.33 7.26
C PRO A 5 -41.38 -36.09 7.28
N SER A 6 -40.83 -35.84 6.08
CA SER A 6 -39.40 -35.67 5.85
C SER A 6 -38.86 -34.63 6.82
N ASN A 7 -37.90 -35.00 7.66
CA ASN A 7 -37.21 -34.03 8.50
C ASN A 7 -36.39 -33.12 7.57
N VAL A 8 -36.94 -31.95 7.22
CA VAL A 8 -36.37 -31.04 6.23
C VAL A 8 -35.13 -30.37 6.84
N SER A 9 -34.01 -31.06 6.73
CA SER A 9 -32.70 -30.58 7.18
C SER A 9 -32.30 -29.36 6.34
N ILE A 10 -32.46 -28.17 6.93
CA ILE A 10 -31.94 -26.90 6.40
C ILE A 10 -30.42 -26.91 6.63
N PRO A 11 -29.60 -26.78 5.57
CA PRO A 11 -28.16 -26.78 5.71
C PRO A 11 -27.71 -25.44 6.30
N ARG A 12 -26.89 -25.49 7.36
CA ARG A 12 -26.16 -24.31 7.85
C ARG A 12 -24.78 -24.27 7.21
N PHE A 13 -24.43 -23.14 6.60
CA PHE A 13 -23.10 -22.93 6.01
C PHE A 13 -22.06 -22.59 7.10
N PRO A 14 -20.76 -22.84 6.86
CA PRO A 14 -19.69 -22.31 7.70
C PRO A 14 -19.83 -20.79 7.87
N GLU A 15 -19.39 -20.25 9.00
CA GLU A 15 -19.62 -18.82 9.33
C GLU A 15 -19.04 -17.86 8.28
N ASP A 16 -17.89 -18.19 7.69
CA ASP A 16 -17.27 -17.40 6.60
C ASP A 16 -18.14 -17.32 5.32
N ASN A 17 -18.99 -18.32 5.12
CA ASN A 17 -19.87 -18.47 3.94
C ASN A 17 -21.30 -17.96 4.18
N GLN A 18 -21.67 -17.62 5.42
CA GLN A 18 -22.96 -17.00 5.75
C GLN A 18 -22.95 -15.52 5.33
N LEU A 19 -24.06 -15.00 4.80
CA LEU A 19 -24.11 -13.62 4.33
C LEU A 19 -23.91 -12.64 5.49
N ASP A 20 -22.83 -11.87 5.41
CA ASP A 20 -22.40 -10.90 6.43
C ASP A 20 -22.17 -9.53 5.78
N SER A 21 -21.57 -9.51 4.58
CA SER A 21 -21.31 -8.28 3.85
C SER A 21 -21.37 -8.50 2.33
N ASP A 22 -21.21 -7.42 1.57
CA ASP A 22 -21.08 -7.50 0.11
C ASP A 22 -19.81 -8.21 -0.35
N ARG A 23 -18.79 -8.38 0.51
CA ARG A 23 -17.58 -9.16 0.22
C ARG A 23 -17.87 -10.64 -0.01
N ASN A 24 -18.69 -11.26 0.85
CA ASN A 24 -18.95 -12.70 0.78
C ASN A 24 -20.22 -13.07 0.01
N TRP A 25 -20.93 -12.09 -0.56
CA TRP A 25 -22.10 -12.30 -1.43
C TRP A 25 -21.89 -13.38 -2.49
N ARG A 26 -20.76 -13.38 -3.21
CA ARG A 26 -20.50 -14.39 -4.27
C ARG A 26 -20.39 -15.82 -3.71
N THR A 27 -19.74 -15.98 -2.56
CA THR A 27 -19.59 -17.27 -1.88
C THR A 27 -20.94 -17.75 -1.35
N TYR A 28 -21.64 -16.90 -0.61
CA TYR A 28 -22.99 -17.16 -0.11
C TYR A 28 -23.97 -17.53 -1.23
N LYS A 29 -24.02 -16.74 -2.32
CA LYS A 29 -24.86 -16.97 -3.51
C LYS A 29 -24.59 -18.34 -4.12
N ARG A 30 -23.32 -18.74 -4.22
CA ARG A 30 -22.91 -20.07 -4.70
C ARG A 30 -23.41 -21.19 -3.78
N GLU A 31 -23.22 -21.07 -2.47
CA GLU A 31 -23.65 -22.09 -1.51
C GLU A 31 -25.18 -22.23 -1.47
N CYS A 32 -25.94 -21.12 -1.50
CA CYS A 32 -27.40 -21.15 -1.67
C CYS A 32 -27.82 -21.89 -2.94
N ILE A 33 -27.24 -21.56 -4.10
CA ILE A 33 -27.55 -22.22 -5.38
C ILE A 33 -27.24 -23.73 -5.31
N LEU A 34 -26.13 -24.13 -4.69
CA LEU A 34 -25.79 -25.56 -4.52
C LEU A 34 -26.78 -26.27 -3.58
N ALA A 35 -27.11 -25.68 -2.43
CA ALA A 35 -28.04 -26.22 -1.45
C ALA A 35 -29.47 -26.39 -2.00
N LEU A 36 -29.92 -25.43 -2.83
CA LEU A 36 -31.21 -25.44 -3.51
C LEU A 36 -31.24 -26.42 -4.67
N LYS A 37 -30.18 -26.50 -5.48
CA LYS A 37 -30.04 -27.52 -6.55
C LYS A 37 -30.09 -28.94 -5.98
N ALA A 38 -29.37 -29.21 -4.90
CA ALA A 38 -29.38 -30.52 -4.23
C ALA A 38 -30.78 -30.93 -3.72
N ARG A 39 -31.67 -29.98 -3.45
CA ARG A 39 -33.06 -30.20 -3.01
C ARG A 39 -34.09 -30.03 -4.13
N SER A 40 -33.66 -29.75 -5.36
CA SER A 40 -34.53 -29.43 -6.51
C SER A 40 -35.44 -28.19 -6.31
N LEU A 41 -35.02 -27.25 -5.45
CA LEU A 41 -35.77 -26.03 -5.10
C LEU A 41 -35.34 -24.78 -5.89
N LEU A 42 -34.37 -24.89 -6.80
CA LEU A 42 -33.82 -23.74 -7.54
C LEU A 42 -34.90 -22.92 -8.29
N GLN A 43 -35.89 -23.60 -8.87
CA GLN A 43 -36.98 -22.97 -9.62
C GLN A 43 -37.86 -22.03 -8.78
N TYR A 44 -37.89 -22.21 -7.45
CA TYR A 44 -38.63 -21.33 -6.53
C TYR A 44 -37.93 -19.98 -6.39
N ILE A 45 -36.60 -19.94 -6.24
CA ILE A 45 -35.85 -18.68 -6.15
C ILE A 45 -35.69 -17.95 -7.49
N GLU A 46 -35.83 -18.68 -8.60
CA GLU A 46 -35.91 -18.11 -9.95
C GLU A 46 -37.31 -17.54 -10.26
N GLY A 47 -38.33 -17.88 -9.45
CA GLY A 47 -39.71 -17.47 -9.66
C GLY A 47 -40.39 -18.15 -10.87
N THR A 48 -39.84 -19.27 -11.37
CA THR A 48 -40.37 -19.98 -12.54
C THR A 48 -41.58 -20.85 -12.19
N ILE A 49 -41.71 -21.28 -10.93
CA ILE A 49 -42.90 -21.97 -10.40
C ILE A 49 -43.81 -20.94 -9.72
N VAL A 50 -44.84 -20.49 -10.44
CA VAL A 50 -45.84 -19.55 -9.93
C VAL A 50 -46.69 -20.20 -8.83
N ARG A 51 -46.99 -19.44 -7.76
CA ARG A 51 -47.89 -19.86 -6.67
C ARG A 51 -49.26 -20.29 -7.23
N PRO A 52 -49.72 -21.52 -7.00
CA PRO A 52 -51.05 -21.96 -7.40
C PRO A 52 -52.14 -21.13 -6.71
N LEU A 53 -53.32 -21.02 -7.33
CA LEU A 53 -54.50 -20.47 -6.65
C LEU A 53 -55.01 -21.46 -5.61
N PHE A 54 -55.42 -20.97 -4.45
CA PHE A 54 -56.02 -21.79 -3.41
C PHE A 54 -57.41 -22.28 -3.86
N GLN A 55 -57.56 -23.59 -4.05
CA GLN A 55 -58.84 -24.19 -4.41
C GLN A 55 -59.65 -24.54 -3.16
N THR A 56 -60.43 -23.59 -2.65
CA THR A 56 -61.39 -23.80 -1.56
C THR A 56 -62.51 -24.73 -2.02
N THR A 57 -62.47 -26.01 -1.66
CA THR A 57 -63.53 -26.97 -1.97
C THR A 57 -64.67 -26.91 -0.94
N GLN A 58 -65.55 -25.92 -1.04
CA GLN A 58 -66.95 -26.06 -0.59
C GLN A 58 -67.88 -24.92 -1.02
N THR A 59 -68.98 -25.27 -1.70
CA THR A 59 -70.35 -25.00 -1.23
C THR A 59 -71.30 -25.91 -2.03
N ALA A 60 -71.99 -26.82 -1.35
CA ALA A 60 -73.09 -27.58 -1.95
C ALA A 60 -74.39 -26.77 -1.83
N ALA A 61 -75.16 -26.67 -2.93
CA ALA A 61 -76.52 -26.14 -2.92
C ALA A 61 -77.55 -27.29 -2.93
N PRO A 62 -78.64 -27.23 -2.13
CA PRO A 62 -79.62 -28.31 -2.04
C PRO A 62 -80.81 -28.19 -3.02
N ALA A 63 -81.39 -29.35 -3.35
CA ALA A 63 -82.64 -29.58 -4.12
C ALA A 63 -82.59 -29.24 -5.64
N THR A 64 -83.26 -29.99 -6.54
CA THR A 64 -84.51 -30.75 -6.37
C THR A 64 -84.54 -32.09 -7.14
N THR A 65 -85.39 -33.01 -6.68
CA THR A 65 -85.60 -34.42 -7.06
C THR A 65 -86.08 -34.67 -8.50
N THR A 66 -85.70 -35.82 -9.10
CA THR A 66 -86.64 -36.83 -9.70
C THR A 66 -85.91 -38.14 -10.11
N THR A 67 -86.14 -39.20 -9.32
CA THR A 67 -86.40 -40.62 -9.69
C THR A 67 -85.44 -41.45 -10.59
N SER A 68 -84.83 -42.47 -9.95
CA SER A 68 -84.44 -43.82 -10.44
C SER A 68 -83.41 -43.95 -11.57
N SER A 69 -82.25 -44.59 -11.34
CA SER A 69 -82.20 -46.05 -11.12
C SER A 69 -80.84 -46.55 -10.57
N THR A 70 -80.84 -47.80 -10.10
CA THR A 70 -79.80 -48.41 -9.28
C THR A 70 -78.50 -48.75 -10.03
N THR A 71 -77.35 -48.27 -9.54
CA THR A 71 -76.09 -49.03 -9.50
C THR A 71 -75.23 -48.45 -8.38
N ALA A 72 -74.86 -49.29 -7.40
CA ALA A 72 -73.92 -48.91 -6.36
C ALA A 72 -72.49 -49.05 -6.88
N THR A 73 -71.83 -47.93 -7.14
CA THR A 73 -70.37 -47.91 -7.41
C THR A 73 -69.70 -47.07 -6.34
N THR A 74 -68.86 -47.74 -5.55
CA THR A 74 -68.10 -47.22 -4.42
C THR A 74 -67.44 -45.89 -4.71
N THR A 75 -67.83 -44.83 -3.98
CA THR A 75 -67.09 -43.57 -3.93
C THR A 75 -65.78 -43.74 -3.16
N THR A 76 -64.75 -44.25 -3.83
CA THR A 76 -63.37 -44.13 -3.33
C THR A 76 -63.00 -42.66 -3.22
N SER A 77 -62.84 -42.16 -1.99
CA SER A 77 -62.26 -40.86 -1.72
C SER A 77 -60.79 -40.86 -2.17
N THR A 78 -60.52 -40.36 -3.38
CA THR A 78 -59.15 -40.15 -3.84
C THR A 78 -58.55 -38.95 -3.12
N THR A 79 -57.81 -39.24 -2.06
CA THR A 79 -56.82 -38.33 -1.46
C THR A 79 -55.97 -37.71 -2.58
N PRO A 80 -55.67 -36.40 -2.56
CA PRO A 80 -54.81 -35.80 -3.57
C PRO A 80 -53.43 -36.47 -3.54
N THR A 81 -53.07 -37.13 -4.64
CA THR A 81 -51.75 -37.72 -4.85
C THR A 81 -50.70 -36.60 -4.81
N GLN A 82 -49.71 -36.70 -3.91
CA GLN A 82 -48.59 -35.74 -3.85
C GLN A 82 -47.93 -35.60 -5.22
N THR A 83 -47.61 -34.37 -5.61
CA THR A 83 -46.84 -34.13 -6.83
C THR A 83 -45.36 -34.44 -6.60
N PRO A 84 -44.62 -34.94 -7.60
CA PRO A 84 -43.17 -35.14 -7.47
C PRO A 84 -42.47 -33.81 -7.12
N ILE A 85 -41.33 -33.90 -6.43
CA ILE A 85 -40.57 -32.71 -5.98
C ILE A 85 -40.14 -31.81 -7.15
N TRP A 86 -39.93 -32.41 -8.33
CA TRP A 86 -39.60 -31.74 -9.59
C TRP A 86 -40.80 -31.19 -10.38
N SER A 87 -42.03 -31.29 -9.86
CA SER A 87 -43.22 -30.75 -10.51
C SER A 87 -43.14 -29.23 -10.64
N SER A 88 -43.24 -28.72 -11.87
CA SER A 88 -43.40 -27.28 -12.15
C SER A 88 -44.82 -26.77 -11.87
N THR A 89 -45.77 -27.67 -11.57
CA THR A 89 -47.14 -27.36 -11.15
C THR A 89 -47.48 -28.13 -9.86
N PRO A 90 -46.89 -27.75 -8.71
CA PRO A 90 -47.21 -28.34 -7.41
C PRO A 90 -48.63 -27.98 -6.96
N LEU A 91 -49.18 -28.71 -5.99
CA LEU A 91 -50.39 -28.26 -5.27
C LEU A 91 -50.06 -27.05 -4.38
N TYR A 92 -51.06 -26.27 -3.99
CA TYR A 92 -50.88 -25.04 -3.18
C TYR A 92 -50.08 -25.28 -1.88
N GLU A 93 -50.43 -26.31 -1.12
CA GLU A 93 -49.75 -26.65 0.15
C GLU A 93 -48.30 -27.11 -0.09
N GLU A 94 -48.07 -27.83 -1.18
CA GLU A 94 -46.74 -28.29 -1.58
C GLU A 94 -45.86 -27.14 -2.05
N TRP A 95 -46.42 -26.20 -2.83
CA TRP A 95 -45.75 -24.97 -3.23
C TRP A 95 -45.32 -24.18 -1.99
N THR A 96 -46.26 -23.96 -1.07
CA THR A 96 -46.03 -23.20 0.18
C THR A 96 -44.94 -23.84 1.02
N THR A 97 -44.94 -25.17 1.16
CA THR A 97 -43.90 -25.91 1.90
C THR A 97 -42.53 -25.83 1.21
N ARG A 98 -42.49 -25.93 -0.13
CA ARG A 98 -41.25 -25.89 -0.93
C ARG A 98 -40.64 -24.48 -0.97
N ASP A 99 -41.47 -23.44 -1.13
CA ASP A 99 -41.05 -22.04 -1.07
C ASP A 99 -40.56 -21.68 0.34
N ALA A 100 -41.30 -22.02 1.41
CA ALA A 100 -40.86 -21.81 2.79
C ALA A 100 -39.53 -22.53 3.11
N THR A 101 -39.29 -23.70 2.50
CA THR A 101 -37.99 -24.39 2.60
C THR A 101 -36.88 -23.61 1.89
N ALA A 102 -37.14 -23.07 0.69
CA ALA A 102 -36.18 -22.26 -0.05
C ALA A 102 -35.87 -20.93 0.67
N THR A 103 -36.90 -20.24 1.17
CA THR A 103 -36.78 -19.06 2.04
C THR A 103 -35.95 -19.37 3.28
N SER A 104 -36.21 -20.49 3.96
CA SER A 104 -35.43 -20.91 5.14
C SER A 104 -33.96 -21.15 4.82
N ILE A 105 -33.62 -21.76 3.68
CA ILE A 105 -32.23 -21.96 3.23
C ILE A 105 -31.51 -20.62 3.01
N ILE A 106 -32.21 -19.61 2.50
CA ILE A 106 -31.68 -18.25 2.31
C ILE A 106 -31.51 -17.58 3.68
N ILE A 107 -32.62 -17.30 4.38
CA ILE A 107 -32.66 -16.45 5.59
C ILE A 107 -31.78 -17.01 6.70
N THR A 108 -31.85 -18.32 6.98
CA THR A 108 -31.06 -18.89 8.08
C THR A 108 -29.54 -18.82 7.84
N ASN A 109 -29.09 -18.65 6.60
CA ASN A 109 -27.68 -18.49 6.28
C ASN A 109 -27.25 -17.01 6.13
N VAL A 110 -28.08 -16.06 6.54
CA VAL A 110 -27.71 -14.65 6.74
C VAL A 110 -27.39 -14.43 8.22
N ARG A 111 -26.31 -13.71 8.53
CA ARG A 111 -25.90 -13.44 9.92
C ARG A 111 -26.86 -12.48 10.63
N ASP A 112 -27.32 -11.44 9.91
CA ASP A 112 -28.31 -10.48 10.37
C ASP A 112 -29.35 -10.20 9.26
N PRO A 113 -30.42 -11.00 9.14
CA PRO A 113 -31.43 -10.79 8.10
C PRO A 113 -32.19 -9.46 8.28
N VAL A 114 -32.36 -8.98 9.51
CA VAL A 114 -33.11 -7.75 9.82
C VAL A 114 -32.30 -6.51 9.44
N GLY A 115 -31.02 -6.43 9.79
CA GLY A 115 -30.11 -5.36 9.34
C GLY A 115 -29.83 -5.38 7.83
N VAL A 116 -29.94 -6.55 7.19
CA VAL A 116 -29.96 -6.67 5.72
C VAL A 116 -31.30 -6.18 5.13
N GLY A 117 -32.36 -6.01 5.92
CA GLY A 117 -33.68 -5.57 5.46
C GLY A 117 -34.41 -6.67 4.68
N ILE A 118 -34.27 -7.92 5.11
CA ILE A 118 -35.08 -9.04 4.64
C ILE A 118 -36.40 -9.02 5.42
N GLU A 119 -37.50 -9.22 4.72
CA GLU A 119 -38.84 -9.36 5.30
C GLU A 119 -39.25 -10.85 5.20
N ASP A 120 -39.60 -11.47 6.34
CA ASP A 120 -39.81 -12.92 6.47
C ASP A 120 -41.12 -13.42 5.83
N ASP A 121 -42.03 -12.51 5.46
CA ASP A 121 -43.34 -12.81 4.84
C ASP A 121 -43.28 -12.95 3.31
N LYS A 122 -42.13 -12.65 2.70
CA LYS A 122 -41.92 -12.68 1.25
C LYS A 122 -41.56 -14.07 0.73
N SER A 123 -41.90 -14.31 -0.54
CA SER A 123 -41.52 -15.56 -1.22
C SER A 123 -40.01 -15.66 -1.42
N ALA A 124 -39.51 -16.88 -1.60
CA ALA A 124 -38.09 -17.13 -1.82
C ALA A 124 -37.56 -16.37 -3.05
N ALA A 125 -38.38 -16.24 -4.10
CA ALA A 125 -38.09 -15.46 -5.30
C ALA A 125 -37.88 -13.96 -5.02
N GLU A 126 -38.75 -13.36 -4.20
CA GLU A 126 -38.71 -11.93 -3.89
C GLU A 126 -37.50 -11.57 -3.03
N ILE A 127 -37.22 -12.38 -2.01
CA ILE A 127 -36.03 -12.23 -1.15
C ILE A 127 -34.77 -12.40 -1.98
N TRP A 128 -34.69 -13.44 -2.82
CA TRP A 128 -33.53 -13.69 -3.68
C TRP A 128 -33.28 -12.55 -4.68
N LYS A 129 -34.35 -12.03 -5.29
CA LYS A 129 -34.30 -10.87 -6.21
C LYS A 129 -33.87 -9.58 -5.48
N PHE A 130 -34.34 -9.35 -4.26
CA PHE A 130 -33.89 -8.25 -3.41
C PHE A 130 -32.38 -8.34 -3.12
N LEU A 131 -31.89 -9.51 -2.71
CA LEU A 131 -30.47 -9.73 -2.43
C LEU A 131 -29.60 -9.53 -3.69
N ILE A 132 -29.99 -10.06 -4.85
CA ILE A 132 -29.30 -9.80 -6.12
C ILE A 132 -29.22 -8.29 -6.40
N ASN A 133 -30.35 -7.57 -6.30
CA ASN A 133 -30.38 -6.14 -6.56
C ASN A 133 -29.51 -5.32 -5.59
N LYS A 134 -29.44 -5.73 -4.33
CA LYS A 134 -28.67 -5.05 -3.27
C LYS A 134 -27.17 -5.30 -3.38
N TYR A 135 -26.75 -6.52 -3.73
CA TYR A 135 -25.36 -6.95 -3.65
C TYR A 135 -24.65 -7.06 -5.01
N GLU A 136 -25.30 -7.51 -6.10
CA GLU A 136 -24.62 -7.74 -7.38
C GLU A 136 -24.04 -6.44 -7.95
N LYS A 137 -24.85 -5.37 -7.98
CA LYS A 137 -24.42 -4.03 -8.46
C LYS A 137 -23.26 -3.45 -7.65
N ARG A 138 -23.24 -3.69 -6.33
CA ARG A 138 -22.16 -3.24 -5.44
C ARG A 138 -20.86 -4.00 -5.70
N VAL A 139 -20.96 -5.30 -5.99
CA VAL A 139 -19.80 -6.12 -6.38
C VAL A 139 -19.21 -5.63 -7.71
N GLU A 140 -20.02 -5.33 -8.73
CA GLU A 140 -19.54 -4.75 -10.00
C GLU A 140 -18.80 -3.41 -9.78
N GLN A 141 -19.37 -2.50 -9.00
CA GLN A 141 -18.73 -1.23 -8.66
C GLN A 141 -17.41 -1.42 -7.89
N ARG A 142 -17.35 -2.37 -6.95
CA ARG A 142 -16.11 -2.70 -6.21
C ARG A 142 -15.04 -3.33 -7.11
N ILE A 143 -15.42 -4.19 -8.06
CA ILE A 143 -14.50 -4.73 -9.07
C ILE A 143 -13.91 -3.59 -9.90
N HIS A 144 -14.75 -2.66 -10.37
CA HIS A 144 -14.29 -1.50 -11.13
C HIS A 144 -13.31 -0.65 -10.31
N LEU A 145 -13.67 -0.27 -9.08
CA LEU A 145 -12.79 0.52 -8.21
C LEU A 145 -11.46 -0.20 -7.88
N ALA A 146 -11.48 -1.53 -7.72
CA ALA A 146 -10.28 -2.31 -7.47
C ALA A 146 -9.39 -2.46 -8.71
N ASP A 147 -9.96 -2.61 -9.91
CA ASP A 147 -9.22 -2.64 -11.17
C ASP A 147 -8.64 -1.26 -11.50
N THR A 148 -9.41 -0.18 -11.29
CA THR A 148 -8.91 1.20 -11.39
C THR A 148 -7.76 1.44 -10.42
N ALA A 149 -7.90 1.11 -9.12
CA ALA A 149 -6.84 1.28 -8.14
C ALA A 149 -5.58 0.45 -8.45
N LEU A 150 -5.74 -0.75 -9.02
CA LEU A 150 -4.64 -1.58 -9.51
C LEU A 150 -3.92 -0.95 -10.71
N ARG A 151 -4.65 -0.33 -11.63
CA ARG A 151 -4.11 0.26 -12.87
C ARG A 151 -3.57 1.68 -12.70
N SER A 152 -4.06 2.42 -11.71
CA SER A 152 -3.65 3.80 -11.44
C SER A 152 -2.56 3.91 -10.37
N HIS A 153 -2.18 2.80 -9.73
CA HIS A 153 -1.08 2.83 -8.77
C HIS A 153 0.24 3.00 -9.52
N THR A 154 0.97 4.07 -9.19
CA THR A 154 2.31 4.37 -9.70
C THR A 154 3.34 4.13 -8.60
N TYR A 155 4.55 3.77 -8.98
CA TYR A 155 5.71 3.69 -8.09
C TYR A 155 6.16 5.09 -7.66
N GLU A 156 6.53 5.24 -6.39
CA GLU A 156 6.95 6.50 -5.78
C GLU A 156 8.32 6.29 -5.09
N PRO A 157 9.44 6.61 -5.77
CA PRO A 157 10.78 6.22 -5.35
C PRO A 157 11.29 7.05 -4.16
N GLU A 158 10.72 8.22 -3.92
CA GLU A 158 11.02 9.08 -2.77
C GLU A 158 10.37 8.58 -1.47
N LEU A 159 9.33 7.75 -1.57
CA LEU A 159 8.48 7.34 -0.44
C LEU A 159 8.52 5.84 -0.14
N THR A 160 8.85 5.00 -1.13
CA THR A 160 8.73 3.54 -1.03
C THR A 160 9.86 2.79 -1.73
N THR A 161 10.26 1.63 -1.19
CA THR A 161 11.19 0.73 -1.87
C THR A 161 10.49 -0.08 -2.96
N MET A 162 11.26 -0.70 -3.85
CA MET A 162 10.71 -1.53 -4.93
C MET A 162 9.98 -2.79 -4.39
N GLU A 163 10.41 -3.34 -3.25
CA GLU A 163 9.75 -4.46 -2.57
C GLU A 163 8.37 -4.07 -2.02
N ASP A 164 8.25 -2.88 -1.43
CA ASP A 164 6.97 -2.39 -0.93
C ASP A 164 6.01 -2.08 -2.08
N HIS A 165 6.50 -1.58 -3.22
CA HIS A 165 5.71 -1.44 -4.44
C HIS A 165 5.24 -2.81 -4.99
N GLU A 166 6.11 -3.81 -5.10
CA GLU A 166 5.74 -5.17 -5.52
C GLU A 166 4.67 -5.77 -4.59
N LYS A 167 4.85 -5.61 -3.28
CA LYS A 167 3.89 -6.04 -2.25
C LYS A 167 2.56 -5.32 -2.36
N LYS A 168 2.56 -4.00 -2.61
CA LYS A 168 1.35 -3.20 -2.84
C LYS A 168 0.60 -3.66 -4.09
N MET A 169 1.29 -3.84 -5.21
CA MET A 169 0.72 -4.34 -6.47
C MET A 169 0.12 -5.74 -6.32
N LYS A 170 0.80 -6.66 -5.63
CA LYS A 170 0.27 -8.00 -5.32
C LYS A 170 -0.97 -7.95 -4.42
N ASN A 171 -1.03 -7.03 -3.47
CA ASN A 171 -2.21 -6.84 -2.60
C ASN A 171 -3.39 -6.21 -3.35
N LEU A 172 -3.15 -5.28 -4.27
CA LEU A 172 -4.18 -4.72 -5.17
C LEU A 172 -4.75 -5.81 -6.10
N LEU A 173 -3.89 -6.64 -6.70
CA LEU A 173 -4.32 -7.78 -7.51
C LEU A 173 -5.13 -8.80 -6.71
N ARG A 174 -4.74 -9.07 -5.45
CA ARG A 174 -5.52 -9.93 -4.54
C ARG A 174 -6.90 -9.33 -4.28
N THR A 175 -6.96 -8.05 -3.90
CA THR A 175 -8.21 -7.33 -3.64
C THR A 175 -9.16 -7.37 -4.84
N LEU A 176 -8.65 -7.21 -6.07
CA LEU A 176 -9.44 -7.36 -7.30
C LEU A 176 -10.01 -8.78 -7.45
N LYS A 177 -9.20 -9.82 -7.19
CA LYS A 177 -9.61 -11.22 -7.25
C LYS A 177 -10.57 -11.61 -6.13
N ASP A 178 -10.47 -11.01 -4.95
CA ASP A 178 -11.35 -11.24 -3.81
C ASP A 178 -12.77 -10.71 -4.10
N TYR A 179 -12.89 -9.55 -4.77
CA TYR A 179 -14.17 -9.10 -5.34
C TYR A 179 -14.59 -9.91 -6.59
N GLY A 180 -13.73 -10.78 -7.10
CA GLY A 180 -13.99 -11.67 -8.22
C GLY A 180 -13.86 -10.99 -9.59
N GLY A 181 -13.06 -9.94 -9.70
CA GLY A 181 -12.53 -9.43 -10.96
C GLY A 181 -11.45 -10.34 -11.53
N THR A 182 -11.25 -10.28 -12.84
CA THR A 182 -10.30 -11.12 -13.58
C THR A 182 -9.11 -10.30 -14.06
N CYS A 183 -7.89 -10.80 -13.82
CA CYS A 183 -6.66 -10.25 -14.36
C CYS A 183 -5.70 -11.40 -14.64
N SER A 184 -5.36 -11.61 -15.91
CA SER A 184 -4.43 -12.66 -16.35
C SER A 184 -2.98 -12.28 -16.04
N ASN A 185 -2.06 -13.26 -16.02
CA ASN A 185 -0.65 -12.98 -15.75
C ASN A 185 -0.03 -11.99 -16.78
N PRO A 186 -0.27 -12.13 -18.11
CA PRO A 186 0.19 -11.14 -19.09
C PRO A 186 -0.46 -9.75 -18.94
N GLN A 187 -1.73 -9.68 -18.52
CA GLN A 187 -2.36 -8.38 -18.20
C GLN A 187 -1.70 -7.73 -16.99
N PHE A 188 -1.45 -8.50 -15.93
CA PHE A 188 -0.78 -7.99 -14.74
C PHE A 188 0.68 -7.60 -15.01
N HIS A 189 1.40 -8.33 -15.86
CA HIS A 189 2.71 -7.91 -16.38
C HIS A 189 2.64 -6.51 -17.00
N LEU A 190 1.72 -6.27 -17.95
CA LEU A 190 1.57 -4.96 -18.58
C LEU A 190 1.19 -3.85 -17.59
N ILE A 191 0.38 -4.17 -16.58
CA ILE A 191 0.02 -3.21 -15.51
C ILE A 191 1.23 -2.87 -14.64
N VAL A 192 2.10 -3.84 -14.31
CA VAL A 192 3.35 -3.63 -13.57
C VAL A 192 4.37 -2.82 -14.39
N VAL A 193 4.43 -3.01 -15.71
CA VAL A 193 5.24 -2.14 -16.59
C VAL A 193 4.67 -0.72 -16.68
N ALA A 194 3.34 -0.59 -16.64
CA ALA A 194 2.66 0.70 -16.69
C ALA A 194 2.68 1.49 -15.36
N SER A 195 2.91 0.82 -14.22
CA SER A 195 2.96 1.46 -12.89
C SER A 195 4.24 2.23 -12.61
N LEU A 196 5.12 2.40 -13.60
CA LEU A 196 6.38 3.13 -13.45
C LEU A 196 6.20 4.61 -13.76
N LEU A 197 7.06 5.44 -13.16
CA LEU A 197 7.07 6.88 -13.40
C LEU A 197 7.29 7.18 -14.88
N LEU A 198 6.72 8.30 -15.34
CA LEU A 198 6.88 8.77 -16.71
C LEU A 198 8.35 8.93 -17.10
N ASP A 199 9.20 9.32 -16.16
CA ASP A 199 10.61 9.60 -16.39
C ASP A 199 11.44 8.32 -16.67
N TRP A 200 10.94 7.15 -16.25
CA TRP A 200 11.59 5.85 -16.48
C TRP A 200 11.07 5.16 -17.75
N LYS A 201 10.07 5.73 -18.44
CA LYS A 201 9.41 5.11 -19.61
C LYS A 201 10.33 4.78 -20.78
N GLN A 202 11.49 5.41 -20.87
CA GLN A 202 12.46 5.12 -21.92
C GLN A 202 13.13 3.76 -21.69
N ASP A 203 13.46 3.45 -20.44
CA ASP A 203 14.12 2.21 -20.04
C ASP A 203 13.14 1.03 -20.07
N THR A 204 11.85 1.32 -19.88
CA THR A 204 10.77 0.30 -19.78
C THR A 204 10.14 -0.04 -21.13
N ARG A 205 10.71 0.39 -22.26
CA ARG A 205 10.21 0.03 -23.61
C ARG A 205 10.41 -1.45 -23.94
N ASN A 206 11.47 -2.06 -23.40
CA ASN A 206 11.94 -3.40 -23.77
C ASN A 206 12.02 -4.33 -22.54
N VAL A 207 10.96 -4.37 -21.72
CA VAL A 207 10.90 -5.28 -20.56
C VAL A 207 10.93 -6.73 -21.06
N PRO A 208 11.88 -7.56 -20.59
CA PRO A 208 12.00 -8.95 -21.02
C PRO A 208 10.90 -9.84 -20.42
N GLY A 209 10.57 -10.92 -21.13
CA GLY A 209 9.59 -11.91 -20.70
C GLY A 209 8.13 -11.51 -20.96
N THR A 210 7.20 -12.26 -20.37
CA THR A 210 5.75 -12.02 -20.50
C THR A 210 4.98 -12.25 -19.19
N SER A 211 5.68 -12.65 -18.11
CA SER A 211 5.09 -12.85 -16.80
C SER A 211 5.33 -11.65 -15.89
N SER A 212 4.45 -11.46 -14.91
CA SER A 212 4.62 -10.43 -13.88
C SER A 212 5.88 -10.65 -13.05
N LYS A 213 6.39 -11.88 -12.93
CA LYS A 213 7.67 -12.17 -12.27
C LYS A 213 8.84 -11.59 -13.05
N ASP A 214 8.83 -11.71 -14.38
CA ASP A 214 9.88 -11.17 -15.25
C ASP A 214 9.89 -9.65 -15.17
N ALA A 215 8.69 -9.03 -15.17
CA ALA A 215 8.53 -7.60 -14.94
C ALA A 215 9.14 -7.16 -13.60
N PHE A 216 8.71 -7.73 -12.46
CA PHE A 216 9.29 -7.37 -11.16
C PHE A 216 10.79 -7.61 -11.07
N THR A 217 11.31 -8.66 -11.71
CA THR A 217 12.76 -8.93 -11.75
C THR A 217 13.51 -7.84 -12.53
N PHE A 218 12.97 -7.42 -13.68
CA PHE A 218 13.50 -6.30 -14.46
C PHE A 218 13.43 -4.97 -13.68
N LEU A 219 12.30 -4.70 -13.01
CA LEU A 219 12.12 -3.50 -12.18
C LEU A 219 13.14 -3.40 -11.06
N HIS A 220 13.42 -4.52 -10.42
CA HIS A 220 14.38 -4.59 -9.32
C HIS A 220 15.80 -4.27 -9.80
N SER A 221 16.20 -4.82 -10.95
CA SER A 221 17.48 -4.48 -11.60
C SER A 221 17.56 -3.00 -11.99
N LEU A 222 16.50 -2.46 -12.61
CA LEU A 222 16.43 -1.05 -13.01
C LEU A 222 16.50 -0.11 -11.79
N TYR A 223 15.82 -0.45 -10.70
CA TYR A 223 15.89 0.30 -9.44
C TYR A 223 17.31 0.38 -8.89
N LEU A 224 18.02 -0.75 -8.83
CA LEU A 224 19.42 -0.80 -8.37
C LEU A 224 20.36 -0.01 -9.28
N GLU A 225 20.14 -0.04 -10.60
CA GLU A 225 20.87 0.76 -11.57
C GLU A 225 20.65 2.27 -11.35
N LYS A 226 19.38 2.72 -11.22
CA LYS A 226 19.06 4.13 -10.93
C LYS A 226 19.59 4.60 -9.58
N GLN A 227 19.57 3.74 -8.56
CA GLN A 227 20.17 4.06 -7.27
C GLN A 227 21.69 4.24 -7.39
N GLN A 228 22.38 3.36 -8.12
CA GLN A 228 23.81 3.46 -8.36
C GLN A 228 24.17 4.71 -9.20
N GLU A 229 23.37 5.04 -10.22
CA GLU A 229 23.48 6.30 -10.98
C GLU A 229 23.39 7.51 -10.06
N HIS A 230 22.35 7.60 -9.21
CA HIS A 230 22.17 8.69 -8.26
C HIS A 230 23.35 8.84 -7.29
N GLU A 231 23.78 7.74 -6.66
CA GLU A 231 24.94 7.72 -5.76
C GLU A 231 26.25 8.09 -6.48
N SER A 232 26.40 7.78 -7.76
CA SER A 232 27.55 8.22 -8.57
C SER A 232 27.51 9.72 -8.87
N SER A 233 26.36 10.24 -9.30
CA SER A 233 26.15 11.66 -9.59
C SER A 233 26.39 12.52 -8.36
N GLU A 234 25.84 12.13 -7.21
CA GLU A 234 26.11 12.80 -5.93
C GLU A 234 27.61 12.82 -5.57
N ARG A 235 28.33 11.72 -5.78
CA ARG A 235 29.77 11.65 -5.49
C ARG A 235 30.56 12.56 -6.42
N ASP A 236 30.21 12.63 -7.69
CA ASP A 236 30.88 13.49 -8.65
C ASP A 236 30.52 14.97 -8.45
N GLU A 237 29.29 15.31 -8.08
CA GLU A 237 28.94 16.65 -7.58
C GLU A 237 29.78 17.04 -6.35
N LYS A 238 29.88 16.15 -5.35
CA LYS A 238 30.67 16.37 -4.13
C LYS A 238 32.16 16.58 -4.48
N ARG A 239 32.70 15.84 -5.45
CA ARG A 239 34.06 16.03 -5.99
C ARG A 239 34.24 17.35 -6.71
N VAL A 240 33.33 17.73 -7.61
CA VAL A 240 33.37 19.01 -8.35
C VAL A 240 33.29 20.20 -7.38
N LYS A 241 32.38 20.14 -6.40
CA LYS A 241 32.26 21.16 -5.34
C LYS A 241 33.56 21.28 -4.52
N ALA A 242 34.17 20.16 -4.13
CA ALA A 242 35.45 20.15 -3.41
C ALA A 242 36.61 20.72 -4.26
N LEU A 243 36.69 20.36 -5.55
CA LEU A 243 37.69 20.91 -6.47
C LEU A 243 37.53 22.42 -6.66
N LEU A 244 36.31 22.92 -6.80
CA LEU A 244 36.02 24.34 -6.95
C LEU A 244 36.43 25.14 -5.70
N VAL A 245 36.16 24.61 -4.50
CA VAL A 245 36.63 25.18 -3.23
C VAL A 245 38.16 25.19 -3.18
N SER A 246 38.82 24.10 -3.58
CA SER A 246 40.30 24.03 -3.58
C SER A 246 40.91 25.08 -4.51
N HIS A 247 40.35 25.29 -5.70
CA HIS A 247 40.81 26.26 -6.68
C HIS A 247 40.64 27.71 -6.19
N ASN A 248 39.49 28.04 -5.58
CA ASN A 248 39.29 29.35 -4.95
C ASN A 248 40.22 29.56 -3.75
N THR A 249 40.52 28.50 -2.99
CA THR A 249 41.47 28.58 -1.87
C THR A 249 42.90 28.82 -2.37
N THR A 250 43.31 28.20 -3.49
CA THR A 250 44.62 28.50 -4.13
C THR A 250 44.68 29.89 -4.77
N ALA A 251 43.54 30.44 -5.23
CA ALA A 251 43.48 31.81 -5.72
C ALA A 251 43.52 32.86 -4.58
N ALA A 252 42.99 32.52 -3.39
CA ALA A 252 43.14 33.33 -2.18
C ALA A 252 44.52 33.16 -1.52
N ALA A 253 45.16 31.99 -1.70
CA ALA A 253 46.51 31.70 -1.25
C ALA A 253 47.59 32.14 -2.28
N VAL A 254 47.44 33.34 -2.84
CA VAL A 254 48.60 34.09 -3.33
C VAL A 254 49.37 34.56 -2.10
N GLU A 255 50.21 33.66 -1.59
CA GLU A 255 51.22 33.97 -0.58
C GLU A 255 52.01 35.21 -1.04
N PRO A 256 52.18 36.24 -0.20
CA PRO A 256 52.94 37.42 -0.59
C PRO A 256 54.37 36.97 -0.91
N GLN A 257 54.76 37.07 -2.19
CA GLN A 257 56.08 36.66 -2.66
C GLN A 257 57.16 37.24 -1.74
N GLN A 258 57.94 36.36 -1.12
CA GLN A 258 59.12 36.80 -0.37
C GLN A 258 59.99 37.65 -1.30
N PRO A 259 60.37 38.88 -0.90
CA PRO A 259 61.19 39.74 -1.74
C PRO A 259 62.49 39.01 -2.10
N GLY A 260 62.83 39.04 -3.39
CA GLY A 260 63.80 38.13 -3.99
C GLY A 260 65.14 38.08 -3.26
N ARG A 261 65.73 36.87 -3.21
CA ARG A 261 67.09 36.62 -2.69
C ARG A 261 68.15 37.30 -3.57
N ASN A 262 68.32 38.61 -3.41
CA ASN A 262 69.44 39.36 -3.98
C ASN A 262 70.73 39.00 -3.22
N SER A 263 71.43 37.98 -3.71
CA SER A 263 72.60 37.34 -3.09
C SER A 263 73.85 38.22 -2.96
N ASP A 264 73.89 39.39 -3.61
CA ASP A 264 75.05 40.29 -3.65
C ASP A 264 74.91 41.55 -2.77
N LEU A 265 73.78 41.76 -2.12
CA LEU A 265 73.62 42.84 -1.15
C LEU A 265 74.35 42.50 0.16
N VAL A 266 75.56 43.03 0.36
CA VAL A 266 76.33 42.87 1.62
C VAL A 266 75.96 43.97 2.62
N CYS A 267 75.61 43.58 3.85
CA CYS A 267 75.32 44.51 4.93
C CYS A 267 76.60 45.15 5.50
N SER A 268 76.73 46.47 5.40
CA SER A 268 77.90 47.24 5.85
C SER A 268 78.19 47.20 7.36
N ASN A 269 77.25 46.70 8.18
CA ASN A 269 77.42 46.59 9.64
C ASN A 269 77.91 45.20 10.10
N CYS A 270 77.48 44.12 9.44
CA CYS A 270 77.80 42.76 9.87
C CYS A 270 78.59 41.94 8.83
N GLY A 271 78.82 42.49 7.62
CA GLY A 271 79.56 41.85 6.53
C GLY A 271 78.83 40.68 5.85
N LYS A 272 77.60 40.33 6.25
CA LYS A 272 76.84 39.22 5.66
C LYS A 272 75.98 39.67 4.48
N ARG A 273 75.83 38.78 3.50
CA ARG A 273 74.97 38.96 2.31
C ARG A 273 73.47 38.84 2.66
N GLY A 274 72.61 39.41 1.81
CA GLY A 274 71.16 39.22 1.80
C GLY A 274 70.31 40.20 2.63
N HIS A 275 70.87 41.27 3.20
CA HIS A 275 70.08 42.31 3.90
C HIS A 275 70.77 43.68 3.91
N THR A 276 69.99 44.76 4.09
CA THR A 276 70.51 46.12 4.29
C THR A 276 70.90 46.38 5.75
N ILE A 277 71.58 47.50 6.00
CA ILE A 277 71.93 47.94 7.36
C ILE A 277 70.70 48.22 8.25
N HIS A 278 69.55 48.54 7.67
CA HIS A 278 68.31 48.79 8.41
C HIS A 278 67.69 47.50 8.95
N HIS A 279 67.73 46.41 8.18
CA HIS A 279 67.26 45.08 8.61
C HIS A 279 68.36 44.24 9.28
N CYS A 280 69.36 44.90 9.87
CA CYS A 280 70.46 44.21 10.54
C CYS A 280 70.15 43.98 12.02
N TRP A 281 70.03 42.71 12.42
CA TRP A 281 69.78 42.29 13.80
C TRP A 281 70.99 42.42 14.75
N VAL A 282 72.11 42.99 14.28
CA VAL A 282 73.31 43.26 15.09
C VAL A 282 73.14 44.58 15.84
N LYS A 283 73.66 44.64 17.08
CA LYS A 283 73.49 45.78 17.99
C LYS A 283 73.78 47.14 17.35
N GLY A 284 72.95 48.12 17.69
CA GLY A 284 73.06 49.52 17.30
C GLY A 284 72.43 49.90 15.95
N ARG A 285 71.49 49.11 15.40
CA ARG A 285 70.82 49.37 14.10
C ARG A 285 69.33 49.04 14.12
N GLY A 286 68.63 49.39 13.04
CA GLY A 286 67.18 49.53 12.95
C GLY A 286 66.31 48.28 13.17
N ALA A 287 66.91 47.10 13.34
CA ALA A 287 66.20 45.85 13.66
C ALA A 287 66.90 45.07 14.79
N GLU A 288 67.65 45.75 15.69
CA GLU A 288 68.29 45.11 16.84
C GLU A 288 67.27 44.30 17.66
N GLY A 289 67.50 42.99 17.80
CA GLY A 289 66.65 42.09 18.59
C GLY A 289 65.53 41.39 17.81
N GLU A 290 65.18 41.80 16.59
CA GLU A 290 64.10 41.20 15.79
C GLU A 290 64.50 39.93 15.01
N GLY A 291 65.67 39.36 15.34
CA GLY A 291 66.21 38.19 14.65
C GLY A 291 65.56 36.86 15.07
N PRO A 292 65.54 35.84 14.20
CA PRO A 292 65.04 34.52 14.53
C PRO A 292 65.85 33.89 15.67
N LYS A 293 65.16 33.09 16.52
CA LYS A 293 65.67 32.57 17.80
C LYS A 293 66.96 31.72 17.73
N ASN A 294 67.41 31.33 16.54
CA ASN A 294 68.66 30.59 16.30
C ASN A 294 69.83 31.47 15.80
N TRP A 295 69.65 32.80 15.68
CA TRP A 295 70.69 33.72 15.20
C TRP A 295 71.81 33.91 16.23
N ARG A 296 72.95 33.24 16.02
CA ARG A 296 74.15 33.41 16.84
C ARG A 296 74.87 34.72 16.50
N VAL A 297 74.91 35.64 17.46
CA VAL A 297 75.77 36.83 17.42
C VAL A 297 77.20 36.43 17.77
N GLN A 298 77.98 36.02 16.77
CA GLN A 298 79.44 36.02 16.92
C GLN A 298 79.95 37.46 16.84
N ARG A 299 80.34 38.00 17.99
CA ARG A 299 81.11 39.25 18.07
C ARG A 299 82.51 39.03 17.47
N PRO A 300 83.08 39.98 16.72
CA PRO A 300 84.53 40.18 16.70
C PRO A 300 85.00 40.43 18.14
N ASN A 301 86.12 39.84 18.55
CA ASN A 301 86.67 40.02 19.89
C ASN A 301 86.96 41.50 20.17
N HIS A 302 86.34 42.07 21.22
CA HIS A 302 87.05 42.90 22.22
C HIS A 302 86.21 43.15 23.49
N SER A 303 86.84 42.84 24.63
CA SER A 303 86.64 43.40 26.00
C SER A 303 85.23 43.61 26.60
N ASN A 304 84.89 42.67 27.49
CA ASN A 304 84.68 42.88 28.95
C ASN A 304 83.27 43.13 29.56
N SER A 305 83.11 42.54 30.77
CA SER A 305 82.12 42.78 31.85
C SER A 305 80.60 42.63 31.54
N ASN A 306 79.94 41.61 32.12
CA ASN A 306 79.16 41.62 33.40
C ASN A 306 77.78 42.32 33.26
N SER A 307 76.63 41.81 33.76
CA SER A 307 76.37 40.78 34.77
C SER A 307 74.97 40.11 34.62
N ASN A 308 74.83 38.87 35.16
CA ASN A 308 73.70 38.22 35.87
C ASN A 308 72.19 38.38 35.54
N ALA A 309 71.47 37.31 35.94
CA ALA A 309 70.03 37.09 36.16
C ALA A 309 69.20 36.71 34.89
N ASN A 310 68.69 35.49 34.67
CA ASN A 310 68.11 34.40 35.50
C ASN A 310 66.67 34.62 36.00
N THR A 311 65.68 34.00 35.32
CA THR A 311 64.44 33.33 35.80
C THR A 311 63.56 33.00 34.57
N ASN A 312 63.19 31.76 34.22
CA ASN A 312 62.27 30.77 34.82
C ASN A 312 60.76 30.91 34.49
N SER A 313 60.17 29.77 34.06
CA SER A 313 58.73 29.38 34.02
C SER A 313 57.73 30.23 33.19
N VAL A 314 56.56 29.75 32.72
CA VAL A 314 55.95 28.40 32.46
C VAL A 314 55.08 28.54 31.17
N ASN A 315 54.73 27.54 30.34
CA ASN A 315 54.12 26.20 30.47
C ASN A 315 52.62 26.14 30.89
N ALA A 316 51.72 25.96 29.91
CA ALA A 316 50.42 25.24 29.91
C ALA A 316 49.82 25.35 28.47
N ALA A 317 49.29 24.35 27.74
CA ALA A 317 48.54 23.11 28.02
C ALA A 317 47.12 23.38 28.58
N SER A 318 46.02 22.72 28.17
CA SER A 318 45.77 21.74 27.10
C SER A 318 44.26 21.44 26.96
N VAL A 319 43.77 21.22 25.72
CA VAL A 319 42.75 20.22 25.26
C VAL A 319 41.34 20.17 25.91
N VAL A 320 40.30 19.91 25.07
CA VAL A 320 39.25 18.83 25.18
C VAL A 320 37.85 19.25 24.67
N ALA A 321 37.46 18.59 23.55
CA ALA A 321 36.17 18.01 23.14
C ALA A 321 34.79 18.73 23.15
N ASP A 322 34.07 18.42 22.06
CA ASP A 322 32.63 18.49 21.76
C ASP A 322 31.88 17.27 22.38
N PRO A 323 30.53 17.23 22.54
CA PRO A 323 29.66 16.84 21.39
C PRO A 323 28.22 17.42 21.33
N GLU A 324 27.70 17.47 20.09
CA GLU A 324 26.32 17.21 19.58
C GLU A 324 25.12 17.10 20.54
N PRO A 325 23.98 17.75 20.20
CA PRO A 325 22.67 17.29 20.61
C PRO A 325 21.63 17.23 19.47
N SER A 326 20.92 16.12 19.39
CA SER A 326 19.73 15.92 18.56
C SER A 326 18.47 15.71 19.41
N GLN A 327 17.30 16.09 18.85
CA GLN A 327 15.92 15.88 19.34
C GLN A 327 15.41 16.71 20.54
N LEU A 328 14.37 17.54 20.30
CA LEU A 328 13.10 17.60 21.05
C LEU A 328 12.21 18.74 20.53
N PHE A 329 10.97 18.45 20.12
CA PHE A 329 9.72 18.90 20.77
C PHE A 329 8.46 18.36 20.07
N VAL A 330 7.33 18.38 20.77
CA VAL A 330 6.14 17.56 20.52
C VAL A 330 4.85 18.38 20.72
N LEU A 331 3.83 18.11 19.89
CA LEU A 331 2.41 18.52 19.98
C LEU A 331 2.03 20.01 19.88
N SER A 332 1.15 20.31 18.93
CA SER A 332 -0.20 20.79 19.25
C SER A 332 -1.18 20.37 18.15
N ALA A 333 -2.43 20.10 18.52
CA ALA A 333 -3.52 19.80 17.59
C ALA A 333 -4.68 20.74 17.93
N ASP A 334 -5.11 21.55 16.96
CA ASP A 334 -6.24 22.47 17.12
C ASP A 334 -7.43 22.08 16.26
N SER A 335 -8.61 22.25 16.86
CA SER A 335 -9.90 21.89 16.31
C SER A 335 -10.44 22.99 15.39
N MET A 336 -10.85 22.64 14.17
CA MET A 336 -11.72 23.50 13.36
C MET A 336 -12.94 22.74 12.83
N ASP A 337 -14.06 22.97 13.52
CA ASP A 337 -15.41 22.84 12.98
C ASP A 337 -15.61 23.86 11.85
N MET A 338 -16.18 23.42 10.72
CA MET A 338 -16.63 24.25 9.61
C MET A 338 -17.93 23.67 9.02
N SER A 339 -18.97 23.69 9.83
CA SER A 339 -20.34 23.76 9.32
C SER A 339 -20.56 25.10 8.59
N LEU A 340 -21.07 25.12 7.34
CA LEU A 340 -21.81 26.25 6.71
C LEU A 340 -22.51 25.74 5.40
N PRO A 341 -23.50 26.46 4.83
CA PRO A 341 -24.72 25.81 4.30
C PRO A 341 -25.10 26.17 2.85
N TRP A 342 -26.31 25.70 2.47
CA TRP A 342 -27.08 25.89 1.22
C TRP A 342 -26.79 24.89 0.09
#